data_AF-A0A7S4LQ23-F1
#
_entry.id   AF-A0A7S4LQ23-F1
#
_cell.length_a   1.000
_cell.length_b   1.000
_cell.length_c   1.000
_cell.angle_alpha   90.00
_cell.angle_beta   90.00
_cell.angle_gamma   90.00
#
_symmetry.space_group_name_H-M   'P 1'
#
loop_
_entity.id
_entity.type
_entity.pdbx_description
1 polymer ?
#
loop_
_entity_poly.entity_id
_entity_poly.type
_entity_poly.pdbx_seq_one_letter_code
_entity_poly.pdbx_strand_id
1 'polypeptide(L)'
;SPQIYYIEDFVDPDQVEALVAASAGRHRSRVRGEVFGSNAEARRSKSHVFSWSDETKIPVVATLKKAISERLMIPIHHFEGLQTQEYSSEDSGYYRAHLDNPEDAPNPRSVTVLIYLTDVPRGGETVFPHVAAGAR
;
A
#
# COMPACT_ATOMS: atom_id res chain seq x y z
N SER A 1 17.46 -5.27 -11.40
CA SER A 1 16.14 -5.87 -11.17
C SER A 1 15.78 -5.64 -9.71
N PRO A 2 14.57 -5.14 -9.38
CA PRO A 2 14.13 -5.01 -7.99
C PRO A 2 14.06 -6.38 -7.31
N GLN A 3 14.28 -6.41 -5.99
CA GLN A 3 14.00 -7.59 -5.18
C GLN A 3 12.52 -7.58 -4.83
N ILE A 4 11.81 -8.66 -5.16
CA ILE A 4 10.36 -8.78 -4.93
C ILE A 4 10.16 -10.08 -4.16
N TYR A 5 9.53 -9.99 -2.99
CA TYR A 5 9.22 -11.13 -2.15
C TYR A 5 7.71 -11.20 -1.94
N TYR A 6 7.15 -12.39 -2.08
CA TYR A 6 5.77 -12.69 -1.68
C TYR A 6 5.82 -13.50 -0.39
N ILE A 7 5.10 -13.03 0.63
CA ILE A 7 5.05 -13.67 1.94
C ILE A 7 3.59 -14.00 2.23
N GLU A 8 3.28 -15.29 2.26
CA GLU A 8 1.97 -15.81 2.64
C GLU A 8 1.76 -15.63 4.16
N ASP A 9 0.49 -15.47 4.55
CA ASP A 9 0.06 -15.39 5.96
C ASP A 9 0.85 -14.35 6.79
N PHE A 10 1.22 -13.23 6.16
CA PHE A 10 1.97 -12.18 6.84
C PHE A 10 1.14 -11.50 7.95
N VAL A 11 -0.17 -11.35 7.73
CA VAL A 11 -1.11 -10.72 8.67
C VAL A 11 -2.21 -11.73 8.98
N ASP A 12 -2.51 -11.93 10.26
CA ASP A 12 -3.55 -12.87 10.67
C ASP A 12 -4.94 -12.40 10.19
N PRO A 13 -5.88 -13.32 9.86
CA PRO A 13 -7.21 -12.94 9.38
C PRO A 13 -7.96 -11.93 10.29
N ASP A 14 -7.92 -12.12 11.60
CA ASP A 14 -8.54 -11.21 12.57
C ASP A 14 -7.94 -9.78 12.50
N GLN A 15 -6.63 -9.70 12.23
CA GLN A 15 -5.94 -8.43 12.04
C GLN A 15 -6.33 -7.80 10.71
N VAL A 16 -6.50 -8.59 9.66
CA VAL A 16 -7.01 -8.10 8.36
C VAL A 16 -8.40 -7.49 8.52
N GLU A 17 -9.32 -8.19 9.19
CA GLU A 17 -10.67 -7.68 9.47
C GLU A 17 -10.62 -6.37 10.28
N ALA A 18 -9.80 -6.32 11.32
CA ALA A 18 -9.62 -5.13 12.13
C ALA A 18 -9.00 -3.95 11.34
N LEU A 19 -8.07 -4.21 10.40
CA LEU A 19 -7.50 -3.19 9.51
C LEU A 19 -8.53 -2.65 8.53
N VAL A 20 -9.36 -3.53 7.94
CA VAL A 20 -10.45 -3.13 7.05
C VAL A 20 -11.46 -2.26 7.82
N ALA A 21 -11.87 -2.67 9.01
CA ALA A 21 -12.77 -1.91 9.87
C ALA A 21 -12.15 -0.56 10.30
N ALA A 22 -10.85 -0.53 10.62
CA ALA A 22 -10.13 0.69 10.92
C ALA A 22 -10.00 1.61 9.69
N SER A 23 -10.12 1.11 8.48
CA SER A 23 -10.04 1.92 7.24
C SER A 23 -11.40 2.42 6.78
N ALA A 24 -12.47 1.70 7.14
CA ALA A 24 -13.84 2.02 6.77
C ALA A 24 -14.21 3.47 7.18
N GLY A 25 -14.80 4.21 6.24
CA GLY A 25 -15.22 5.60 6.45
C GLY A 25 -14.09 6.64 6.52
N ARG A 26 -12.82 6.23 6.49
CA ARG A 26 -11.66 7.17 6.48
C ARG A 26 -11.19 7.51 5.08
N HIS A 27 -11.59 6.72 4.09
CA HIS A 27 -11.31 6.94 2.69
C HIS A 27 -11.97 8.24 2.20
N ARG A 28 -11.15 9.20 1.76
CA ARG A 28 -11.66 10.39 1.06
C ARG A 28 -12.03 10.01 -0.38
N SER A 29 -13.04 10.67 -0.92
CA SER A 29 -13.55 10.42 -2.27
C SER A 29 -12.44 10.59 -3.32
N ARG A 30 -12.40 9.62 -4.25
CA ARG A 30 -11.66 9.55 -5.52
C ARG A 30 -10.42 10.44 -5.61
N VAL A 31 -9.26 9.90 -5.25
CA VAL A 31 -8.00 10.59 -5.51
C VAL A 31 -7.58 10.33 -6.95
N ARG A 32 -7.81 11.31 -7.82
CA ARG A 32 -7.16 11.38 -9.13
C ARG A 32 -5.72 11.85 -8.91
N GLY A 33 -4.77 10.93 -8.95
CA GLY A 33 -3.36 11.30 -9.04
C GLY A 33 -3.06 11.79 -10.45
N GLU A 34 -2.25 12.83 -10.61
CA GLU A 34 -1.68 13.21 -11.91
C GLU A 34 -0.44 12.35 -12.19
N VAL A 35 -0.24 11.90 -13.43
CA VAL A 35 1.04 11.32 -13.86
C VAL A 35 1.94 12.50 -14.24
N PHE A 36 3.14 12.59 -13.67
CA PHE A 36 4.13 13.57 -14.11
C PHE A 36 4.32 13.48 -15.64
N GLY A 37 4.05 14.59 -16.34
CA GLY A 37 4.28 14.72 -17.79
C GLY A 37 3.15 14.28 -18.73
N SER A 38 1.95 13.93 -18.25
CA SER A 38 0.80 13.67 -19.15
C SER A 38 -0.56 14.09 -18.56
N ASN A 39 -1.48 14.54 -19.41
CA ASN A 39 -2.88 14.86 -19.07
C ASN A 39 -3.73 13.62 -18.68
N ALA A 40 -3.12 12.54 -18.19
CA ALA A 40 -3.77 11.27 -17.89
C ALA A 40 -3.89 11.03 -16.37
N GLU A 41 -5.06 10.56 -15.93
CA GLU A 41 -5.31 10.08 -14.56
C GLU A 41 -4.32 8.94 -14.20
N ALA A 42 -3.46 9.13 -13.19
CA ALA A 42 -2.51 8.14 -12.68
C ALA A 42 -3.19 7.02 -11.90
N ARG A 43 -4.27 7.38 -11.20
CA ARG A 43 -4.94 6.51 -10.23
C ARG A 43 -6.43 6.77 -10.19
N ARG A 44 -7.20 5.70 -10.05
CA ARG A 44 -8.62 5.68 -9.71
C ARG A 44 -8.81 4.77 -8.50
N SER A 45 -8.70 5.34 -7.32
CA SER A 45 -8.91 4.65 -6.05
C SER A 45 -9.44 5.63 -5.00
N LYS A 46 -9.99 5.10 -3.91
CA LYS A 46 -10.08 5.85 -2.66
C LYS A 46 -8.85 5.52 -1.82
N SER A 47 -8.37 6.47 -1.03
CA SER A 47 -7.22 6.22 -0.16
C SER A 47 -7.29 7.01 1.13
N HIS A 48 -6.62 6.50 2.15
CA HIS A 48 -6.41 7.18 3.42
C HIS A 48 -4.97 6.96 3.87
N VAL A 49 -4.39 7.93 4.57
CA VAL A 49 -3.11 7.80 5.25
C VAL A 49 -3.38 8.10 6.72
N PHE A 50 -3.07 7.14 7.59
CA PHE A 50 -3.24 7.34 9.03
C PHE A 50 -2.25 8.38 9.53
N SER A 51 -2.71 9.30 10.37
CA SER A 51 -1.79 10.19 11.08
C SER A 51 -1.05 9.40 12.16
N TRP A 52 0.15 9.83 12.56
CA TRP A 52 0.86 9.25 13.71
C TRP A 52 0.00 9.15 14.98
N SER A 53 -0.89 10.13 15.17
CA SER A 53 -1.81 10.13 16.30
C SER A 53 -2.95 9.09 16.19
N ASP A 54 -3.35 8.73 14.97
CA ASP A 54 -4.32 7.68 14.73
C ASP A 54 -3.68 6.30 14.89
N GLU A 55 -2.47 6.11 14.35
CA GLU A 55 -1.74 4.85 14.42
C GLU A 55 -1.48 4.40 15.86
N THR A 56 -1.20 5.34 16.76
CA THR A 56 -0.99 5.05 18.19
C THR A 56 -2.28 4.70 18.94
N LYS A 57 -3.45 5.13 18.43
CA LYS A 57 -4.76 4.87 19.03
C LYS A 57 -5.46 3.64 18.47
N ILE A 58 -5.00 3.10 17.35
CA ILE A 58 -5.59 1.96 16.66
C ILE A 58 -4.67 0.74 16.86
N PRO A 59 -4.97 -0.16 17.82
CA PRO A 59 -4.04 -1.21 18.24
C PRO A 59 -3.57 -2.15 17.12
N VAL A 60 -4.45 -2.42 16.14
CA VAL A 60 -4.10 -3.28 15.00
C VAL A 60 -3.04 -2.64 14.11
N VAL A 61 -3.05 -1.31 13.93
CA VAL A 61 -2.05 -0.59 13.12
C VAL A 61 -0.69 -0.60 13.83
N ALA A 62 -0.67 -0.34 15.14
CA ALA A 62 0.55 -0.40 15.93
C ALA A 62 1.16 -1.82 15.93
N THR A 63 0.31 -2.85 16.10
CA THR A 63 0.72 -4.26 16.05
C THR A 63 1.31 -4.62 14.68
N LEU A 64 0.65 -4.21 13.60
CA LEU A 64 1.13 -4.43 12.23
C LEU A 64 2.50 -3.80 11.99
N LYS A 65 2.68 -2.51 12.32
CA LYS A 65 3.97 -1.81 12.12
C LYS A 65 5.08 -2.45 12.95
N LYS A 66 4.79 -2.92 14.16
CA LYS A 66 5.75 -3.67 14.98
C LYS A 66 6.16 -4.99 14.30
N ALA A 67 5.19 -5.77 13.81
CA ALA A 67 5.46 -7.02 13.11
C ALA A 67 6.30 -6.83 11.83
N ILE A 68 6.02 -5.78 11.05
CA ILE A 68 6.83 -5.42 9.87
C ILE A 68 8.26 -5.05 10.30
N SER A 69 8.41 -4.24 11.34
CA SER A 69 9.72 -3.82 11.86
C SER A 69 10.57 -5.01 12.30
N GLU A 70 9.97 -5.95 13.04
CA GLU A 70 10.65 -7.15 13.52
C GLU A 70 11.06 -8.11 12.39
N ARG A 71 10.18 -8.33 11.40
CA ARG A 71 10.45 -9.26 10.30
C ARG A 71 11.44 -8.71 9.27
N LEU A 72 11.38 -7.41 8.97
CA LEU A 72 12.25 -6.77 7.98
C LEU A 72 13.52 -6.16 8.60
N MET A 73 13.62 -6.15 9.94
CA MET A 73 14.70 -5.51 10.69
C MET A 73 14.87 -4.01 10.36
N ILE A 74 13.77 -3.34 10.03
CA ILE A 74 13.75 -1.89 9.75
C ILE A 74 13.11 -1.18 10.95
N PRO A 75 13.80 -0.22 11.61
CA PRO A 75 13.23 0.53 12.71
C PRO A 75 11.93 1.26 12.35
N ILE A 76 10.92 1.18 13.23
CA ILE A 76 9.58 1.74 13.01
C ILE A 76 9.57 3.25 12.72
N HIS A 77 10.59 4.00 13.18
CA HIS A 77 10.69 5.44 12.95
C HIS A 77 11.08 5.80 11.51
N HIS A 78 11.52 4.83 10.69
CA HIS A 78 11.68 5.01 9.25
C HIS A 78 10.39 4.80 8.48
N PHE A 79 9.31 4.32 9.12
CA PHE A 79 8.06 4.04 8.43
C PHE A 79 7.28 5.32 8.23
N GLU A 80 6.70 5.46 7.04
CA GLU A 80 5.66 6.45 6.80
C GLU A 80 4.36 6.05 7.51
N GLY A 81 3.37 6.94 7.45
CA GLY A 81 2.01 6.62 7.88
C GLY A 81 1.43 5.47 7.04
N LEU A 82 0.73 4.54 7.68
CA LEU A 82 0.04 3.45 7.00
C LEU A 82 -0.94 4.04 5.98
N GLN A 83 -0.78 3.63 4.72
CA GLN A 83 -1.71 4.00 3.66
C GLN A 83 -2.63 2.83 3.35
N THR A 84 -3.92 3.12 3.20
CA THR A 84 -4.93 2.15 2.75
C THR A 84 -5.53 2.63 1.43
N GLN A 85 -5.80 1.68 0.54
CA GLN A 85 -6.31 1.94 -0.79
C GLN A 85 -7.46 0.99 -1.09
N GLU A 86 -8.55 1.55 -1.62
CA GLU A 86 -9.75 0.83 -2.02
C GLU A 86 -9.96 1.03 -3.52
N TYR A 87 -10.02 -0.09 -4.25
CA TYR A 87 -10.26 -0.14 -5.68
C TYR A 87 -11.64 -0.75 -5.93
N SER A 88 -12.53 0.03 -6.52
CA SER A 88 -13.89 -0.41 -6.83
C SER A 88 -13.93 -1.10 -8.19
N SER A 89 -14.58 -2.26 -8.28
CA SER A 89 -14.89 -2.92 -9.54
C SER A 89 -15.93 -2.15 -10.35
N GLU A 90 -16.87 -1.48 -9.69
CA GLU A 90 -17.93 -0.68 -10.35
C GLU A 90 -17.32 0.46 -11.20
N ASP A 91 -16.23 1.04 -10.72
CA ASP A 91 -15.56 2.19 -11.33
C ASP A 91 -14.37 1.78 -12.22
N SER A 92 -14.07 0.48 -12.31
CA SER A 92 -12.81 -0.04 -12.85
C SER A 92 -11.59 0.66 -12.22
N GLY A 93 -11.46 0.56 -10.89
CA GLY A 93 -10.37 1.16 -10.14
C GLY A 93 -8.99 0.63 -10.57
N TYR A 94 -7.98 1.50 -10.59
CA TYR A 94 -6.62 1.14 -11.00
C TYR A 94 -5.57 2.09 -10.43
N TYR A 95 -4.30 1.67 -10.49
CA TYR A 95 -3.14 2.54 -10.38
C TYR A 95 -2.18 2.19 -11.53
N ARG A 96 -1.80 3.18 -12.35
CA ARG A 96 -0.78 3.01 -13.38
C ARG A 96 0.59 2.70 -12.77
N ALA A 97 1.43 2.02 -13.55
CA ALA A 97 2.82 1.77 -13.17
C ALA A 97 3.55 3.07 -12.83
N HIS A 98 4.25 3.08 -11.71
CA HIS A 98 5.00 4.23 -11.19
C HIS A 98 6.15 3.73 -10.30
N LEU A 99 7.02 4.66 -9.92
CA LEU A 99 8.00 4.42 -8.86
C LEU A 99 7.44 4.97 -7.54
N ASP A 100 7.67 4.26 -6.45
CA ASP A 100 7.27 4.74 -5.12
C ASP A 100 8.09 5.98 -4.72
N ASN A 101 9.31 6.12 -5.21
CA ASN A 101 10.08 7.34 -5.03
C ASN A 101 9.70 8.40 -6.06
N PRO A 102 9.40 9.65 -5.65
CA PRO A 102 9.52 10.77 -6.55
C PRO A 102 11.00 10.97 -6.95
N GLU A 103 11.24 11.53 -8.15
CA GLU A 103 12.57 11.64 -8.78
C GLU A 103 13.61 12.34 -7.87
N ASP A 104 13.17 13.33 -7.10
CA ASP A 104 14.01 14.14 -6.19
C ASP A 104 13.61 14.01 -4.71
N ALA A 105 13.23 12.80 -4.27
CA ALA A 105 12.85 12.56 -2.88
C ALA A 105 14.01 12.90 -1.91
N PRO A 106 13.88 13.87 -0.98
CA PRO A 106 14.93 14.18 -0.02
C PRO A 106 15.18 13.04 0.99
N ASN A 107 14.18 12.17 1.17
CA ASN A 107 14.28 10.94 1.96
C ASN A 107 13.73 9.78 1.11
N PRO A 108 14.57 9.07 0.34
CA PRO A 108 14.10 8.06 -0.58
C PRO A 108 13.64 6.79 0.15
N ARG A 109 12.50 6.27 -0.28
CA ARG A 109 11.94 4.97 0.12
C ARG A 109 12.85 3.85 -0.36
N SER A 110 13.36 3.05 0.57
CA SER A 110 14.21 1.89 0.23
C SER A 110 13.39 0.61 0.00
N VAL A 111 12.24 0.48 0.66
CA VAL A 111 11.37 -0.70 0.63
C VAL A 111 9.92 -0.25 0.70
N THR A 112 9.04 -0.96 -0.03
CA THR A 112 7.59 -0.83 0.08
C THR A 112 7.01 -2.18 0.46
N VAL A 113 6.11 -2.18 1.45
CA VAL A 113 5.37 -3.37 1.88
C VAL A 113 3.92 -3.21 1.45
N LEU A 114 3.48 -4.06 0.54
CA LEU A 114 2.08 -4.15 0.13
C LEU A 114 1.41 -5.30 0.87
N ILE A 115 0.26 -5.01 1.49
CA ILE A 115 -0.55 -6.00 2.21
C ILE A 115 -1.91 -6.04 1.54
N TYR A 116 -2.30 -7.23 1.07
CA TYR A 116 -3.61 -7.46 0.49
C TYR A 116 -4.61 -7.76 1.62
N LEU A 117 -5.65 -6.94 1.74
CA LEU A 117 -6.63 -7.02 2.82
C LEU A 117 -7.93 -7.73 2.43
N THR A 118 -8.11 -8.01 1.14
CA THR A 118 -9.34 -8.63 0.61
C THR A 118 -8.99 -9.49 -0.59
N ASP A 119 -9.66 -10.63 -0.73
CA ASP A 119 -9.59 -11.42 -1.95
C ASP A 119 -10.29 -10.69 -3.11
N VAL A 120 -9.63 -10.68 -4.26
CA VAL A 120 -10.13 -10.05 -5.48
C VAL A 120 -10.43 -11.14 -6.52
N PRO A 121 -11.70 -11.38 -6.89
CA PRO A 121 -12.05 -12.47 -7.79
C PRO A 121 -11.44 -12.36 -9.20
N ARG A 122 -11.19 -11.14 -9.68
CA ARG A 122 -10.62 -10.88 -11.00
C ARG A 122 -9.94 -9.52 -11.08
N GLY A 123 -8.74 -9.47 -11.66
CA GLY A 123 -7.95 -8.25 -11.79
C GLY A 123 -7.31 -7.85 -10.46
N GLY A 124 -6.81 -6.62 -10.37
CA GLY A 124 -6.23 -6.08 -9.15
C GLY A 124 -4.79 -6.55 -8.88
N GLU A 125 -4.13 -7.13 -9.88
CA GLU A 125 -2.76 -7.61 -9.77
C GLU A 125 -1.77 -6.45 -9.54
N THR A 126 -0.81 -6.66 -8.64
CA THR A 126 0.39 -5.81 -8.59
C THR A 126 1.36 -6.27 -9.66
N VAL A 127 1.51 -5.47 -10.72
CA VAL A 127 2.33 -5.81 -11.89
C VAL A 127 3.61 -5.00 -11.90
N PHE A 128 4.74 -5.66 -12.18
CA PHE A 128 6.05 -5.03 -12.34
C PHE A 128 6.49 -5.10 -13.82
N PRO A 129 6.07 -4.16 -14.69
CA PRO A 129 6.20 -4.29 -16.15
C PRO A 129 7.66 -4.28 -16.65
N HIS A 130 8.60 -3.80 -15.83
CA HIS A 130 10.02 -3.72 -16.17
C HIS A 130 10.85 -4.86 -15.57
N VAL A 131 10.22 -5.84 -14.92
CA VAL A 131 10.88 -7.03 -14.37
C VAL A 131 10.70 -8.16 -15.37
N ALA A 132 11.81 -8.72 -15.84
CA ALA A 132 11.76 -9.87 -16.74
C ALA A 132 11.09 -11.06 -16.05
N ALA A 133 10.19 -11.75 -16.76
CA ALA A 133 9.55 -12.95 -16.26
C ALA A 133 10.63 -14.00 -15.92
N GLY A 134 10.73 -14.40 -14.64
CA GLY A 134 11.66 -15.43 -14.19
C GLY A 134 12.76 -14.98 -13.21
N ALA A 135 12.79 -13.72 -12.79
CA ALA A 135 13.59 -13.30 -11.63
C ALA A 135 12.92 -13.85 -10.35
N ARG A 136 13.37 -15.03 -9.91
CA ARG A 136 13.09 -15.59 -8.58
C ARG A 136 14.06 -15.04 -7.56
#